data_AF-A0A920G3I4-F1
#
_entry.id   AF-A0A920G3I4-F1
#
_cell.length_a   1.000
_cell.length_b   1.000
_cell.length_c   1.000
_cell.angle_alpha   90.00
_cell.angle_beta   90.00
_cell.angle_gamma   90.00
#
_symmetry.space_group_name_H-M   'P 1'
#
loop_
_entity.id
_entity.type
_entity.pdbx_description
1 polymer ?
#
loop_
_entity_poly.entity_id
_entity_poly.type
_entity_poly.pdbx_seq_one_letter_code
_entity_poly.pdbx_strand_id
1 'polypeptide(L)' 'MVISVGPSDRGLVLPLGLILGGGMGNLIDRVLLGHVVDFISLHYRGWYWPAFNVADSAITAGAAWWLGLPC' A
#
# COMPACT_ATOMS: atom_id res chain seq x y z
N MET A 1 21.43 8.25 -15.91
CA MET A 1 20.39 7.34 -16.44
C MET A 1 19.06 7.78 -15.82
N VAL A 2 18.35 8.69 -16.48
CA VAL A 2 17.00 9.10 -16.07
C VAL A 2 16.04 8.24 -16.89
N ILE A 3 15.26 7.40 -16.23
CA ILE A 3 14.31 6.52 -16.90
C ILE A 3 13.16 7.42 -17.37
N SER A 4 13.00 7.57 -18.68
CA SER A 4 11.87 8.32 -19.25
C SER A 4 10.63 7.44 -19.17
N VAL A 5 9.80 7.67 -18.15
CA VAL A 5 8.57 6.88 -17.93
C VAL A 5 7.52 7.31 -18.95
N GLY A 6 7.18 6.42 -19.87
CA GLY A 6 6.13 6.64 -20.86
C GLY A 6 4.73 6.48 -20.26
N PRO A 7 3.67 6.98 -20.92
CA PRO A 7 2.29 6.75 -20.50
C PRO A 7 1.93 5.26 -20.34
N SER A 8 2.55 4.39 -21.14
CA SER A 8 2.40 2.93 -21.10
C SER A 8 2.98 2.29 -19.83
N ASP A 9 4.00 2.91 -19.22
CA ASP A 9 4.68 2.36 -18.03
C ASP A 9 3.92 2.65 -16.73
N ARG A 10 2.88 3.49 -16.79
CA ARG A 10 2.07 3.88 -15.61
C ARG A 10 1.43 2.69 -14.93
N GLY A 11 1.05 1.66 -15.70
CA GLY A 11 0.49 0.41 -15.17
C GLY A 11 1.48 -0.39 -14.33
N LEU A 12 2.78 -0.12 -14.45
CA LEU A 12 3.84 -0.74 -13.66
C LEU A 12 4.28 0.19 -12.51
N VAL A 13 4.52 1.46 -12.83
CA VAL A 13 5.15 2.42 -11.91
C VAL A 13 4.22 2.81 -10.75
N LEU A 14 2.93 3.03 -11.02
CA LEU A 14 1.97 3.41 -9.98
C LEU A 14 1.75 2.31 -8.93
N PRO A 15 1.43 1.05 -9.30
CA PRO A 15 1.26 0.00 -8.30
C PRO A 15 2.53 -0.29 -7.50
N LEU A 16 3.70 -0.29 -8.15
CA LEU A 16 4.97 -0.47 -7.44
C LEU A 16 5.25 0.70 -6.48
N GLY A 17 4.95 1.94 -6.90
CA GLY A 17 5.07 3.11 -6.03
C GLY A 17 4.15 3.02 -4.80
N LEU A 18 2.91 2.54 -4.98
CA LEU A 18 1.96 2.34 -3.87
C LEU A 18 2.44 1.27 -2.88
N ILE A 19 2.90 0.12 -3.39
CA ILE A 19 3.41 -0.98 -2.55
C ILE A 19 4.66 -0.55 -1.79
N LEU A 20 5.63 0.06 -2.49
CA LEU A 20 6.88 0.52 -1.88
C LEU A 20 6.65 1.66 -0.88
N GLY A 21 5.79 2.62 -1.22
CA GLY A 21 5.45 3.74 -0.35
C GLY A 21 4.76 3.28 0.93
N GLY A 22 3.77 2.39 0.84
CA GLY A 22 3.10 1.82 2.01
C GLY A 22 4.05 0.97 2.86
N GLY A 23 4.86 0.11 2.23
CA GLY A 23 5.87 -0.69 2.92
C GLY A 23 6.89 0.18 3.67
N MET A 24 7.33 1.29 3.06
CA MET A 24 8.25 2.24 3.69
C MET A 24 7.61 2.96 4.88
N GLY A 25 6.35 3.39 4.78
CA GLY A 25 5.64 4.02 5.91
C GLY A 25 5.57 3.10 7.13
N ASN A 26 5.15 1.85 6.91
CA ASN A 26 5.09 0.83 7.94
C ASN A 26 6.48 0.40 8.47
N LEU A 27 7.55 0.57 7.69
CA LEU A 27 8.93 0.35 8.14
C LEU A 27 9.41 1.50 9.03
N ILE A 28 9.13 2.75 8.65
CA ILE A 28 9.47 3.94 9.44
C ILE A 28 8.84 3.86 10.83
N ASP A 29 7.55 3.51 10.90
CA ASP A 29 6.86 3.28 12.18
C ASP A 29 7.59 2.24 13.04
N ARG A 30 7.95 1.10 12.46
CA ARG A 30 8.68 0.06 13.19
C ARG A 30 10.04 0.52 13.69
N VAL A 31 10.76 1.31 12.90
CA VAL A 31 12.08 1.83 13.29
C VAL A 31 11.98 2.88 14.39
N LEU A 32 10.98 3.78 14.32
CA LEU A 32 10.85 4.91 15.24
C LEU A 32 10.07 4.57 16.51
N LEU A 33 9.04 3.71 16.40
CA LEU A 33 8.06 3.43 17.45
C LEU A 33 8.13 1.99 17.95
N GLY A 34 8.83 1.09 17.25
CA GLY A 34 8.90 -0.34 17.57
C GLY A 34 7.65 -1.15 17.19
N HIS A 35 6.63 -0.50 16.63
CA HIS A 35 5.38 -1.12 16.17
C HIS A 35 4.75 -0.26 15.06
N VAL A 36 3.73 -0.78 14.39
CA VAL A 36 2.94 -0.04 13.40
C VAL A 36 1.71 0.56 14.08
N VAL A 37 1.37 1.80 13.74
CA VAL A 37 0.16 2.44 14.27
C VAL A 37 -1.02 2.18 13.33
N ASP A 38 -1.97 1.39 13.82
CA ASP A 38 -3.25 1.14 13.15
C ASP A 38 -4.34 2.03 13.74
N PHE A 39 -5.04 2.78 12.88
CA PHE A 39 -6.03 3.77 13.32
C PHE A 39 -7.38 3.66 12.60
N ILE A 40 -7.47 2.84 11.54
CA ILE A 40 -8.72 2.58 10.83
C ILE A 40 -9.29 1.26 11.35
N SER A 41 -10.45 1.31 11.98
CA SER A 41 -11.19 0.12 12.43
C SER A 41 -12.56 0.09 11.75
N LEU A 42 -12.83 -0.98 11.01
CA LEU A 42 -14.12 -1.20 10.36
C LEU A 42 -14.87 -2.31 11.07
N HIS A 43 -16.18 -2.13 11.26
CA HIS A 43 -17.02 -3.12 11.88
C HIS A 43 -18.43 -3.12 11.30
N TYR A 44 -19.09 -4.28 11.31
CA TYR A 44 -20.47 -4.43 10.88
C TYR A 44 -21.18 -5.53 11.66
N ARG A 45 -22.32 -5.20 12.30
CA ARG A 45 -23.18 -6.14 13.04
C ARG A 45 -22.42 -7.04 14.04
N GLY A 46 -21.49 -6.46 14.80
CA GLY A 46 -20.68 -7.17 15.79
C GLY A 46 -19.44 -7.88 15.24
N TRP A 47 -19.25 -7.89 13.92
CA TRP A 47 -18.02 -8.35 13.28
C TRP A 47 -17.03 -7.21 13.16
N TYR A 48 -15.77 -7.46 13.49
CA TYR A 48 -14.68 -6.50 13.38
C TYR A 48 -13.70 -6.96 12.31
N TRP A 49 -13.45 -6.08 11.35
CA TRP A 49 -12.30 -6.22 10.47
C TRP A 49 -11.03 -5.85 11.26
N PRO A 50 -9.88 -6.53 11.04
CA PRO A 50 -8.62 -6.14 11.65
C PRO A 50 -8.34 -4.65 11.44
N ALA A 51 -7.87 -3.96 12.47
CA ALA A 51 -7.47 -2.56 12.30
C ALA A 51 -6.32 -2.46 11.28
N PHE A 52 -6.30 -1.36 10.53
CA PHE A 52 -5.30 -1.12 9.49
C PHE A 52 -5.01 0.39 9.38
N ASN A 53 -4.05 0.74 8.52
CA ASN A 53 -3.69 2.12 8.26
C ASN A 53 -3.65 2.47 6.76
N VAL A 54 -3.24 3.70 6.46
CA VAL A 54 -3.12 4.18 5.07
C VAL A 54 -2.04 3.44 4.29
N ALA A 55 -0.95 3.02 4.95
CA ALA A 55 0.10 2.22 4.32
C ALA A 55 -0.42 0.84 3.87
N ASP A 56 -1.23 0.17 4.69
CA ASP A 56 -1.86 -1.11 4.31
C ASP A 56 -2.84 -0.93 3.15
N SER A 57 -3.56 0.19 3.13
CA SER A 57 -4.47 0.54 2.03
C SER A 57 -3.71 0.75 0.72
N ALA A 58 -2.56 1.44 0.77
CA ALA A 58 -1.69 1.65 -0.38
C ALA A 58 -1.11 0.34 -0.90
N ILE A 59 -0.60 -0.53 -0.02
CA ILE A 59 -0.10 -1.86 -0.40
C ILE A 59 -1.22 -2.67 -1.05
N THR A 60 -2.41 -2.71 -0.43
CA THR A 60 -3.55 -3.48 -0.95
C THR A 60 -4.01 -2.96 -2.31
N ALA A 61 -4.15 -1.65 -2.49
CA ALA A 61 -4.54 -1.05 -3.76
C ALA A 61 -3.48 -1.27 -4.85
N GLY A 62 -2.20 -1.11 -4.52
CA GLY A 62 -1.09 -1.38 -5.43
C GLY A 62 -1.02 -2.85 -5.84
N ALA A 63 -1.18 -3.78 -4.91
CA ALA A 63 -1.21 -5.22 -5.19
C ALA A 63 -2.43 -5.62 -6.03
N ALA A 64 -3.61 -5.08 -5.71
CA ALA A 64 -4.83 -5.32 -6.49
C ALA A 64 -4.69 -4.80 -7.93
N TRP A 65 -4.11 -3.61 -8.11
CA TRP A 65 -3.81 -3.08 -9.45
C TRP A 65 -2.79 -3.96 -10.17
N TRP A 66 -1.66 -4.28 -9.54
CA TRP A 66 -0.60 -5.11 -10.13
C TRP A 66 -1.10 -6.48 -10.59
N LEU A 67 -1.87 -7.16 -9.75
CA LEU A 67 -2.42 -8.50 -10.04
C LEU A 67 -3.64 -8.46 -10.97
N GLY A 68 -4.37 -7.35 -10.99
CA GLY A 68 -5.57 -7.15 -11.81
C GLY A 68 -5.28 -6.71 -13.24
N LEU A 69 -4.05 -6.32 -13.57
CA LEU A 69 -3.64 -6.08 -14.95
C LEU A 69 -3.22 -7.42 -15.60
N PRO A 70 -3.97 -7.94 -16.59
CA PRO A 70 -3.42 -8.96 -17.47
C PRO A 70 -2.26 -8.31 -18.22
N CYS A 71 -1.07 -8.90 -18.07
CA CYS A 71 0.13 -8.54 -18.79
C CYS A 71 -0.05 -8.59 -20.32
#